data_AF-A0A0L0M560-F1
#
_entry.id   AF-A0A0L0M560-F1
#
_cell.length_a   1.000
_cell.length_b   1.000
_cell.length_c   1.000
_cell.angle_alpha   90.00
_cell.angle_beta   90.00
_cell.angle_gamma   90.00
#
_symmetry.space_group_name_H-M   'P 1'
#
loop_
_entity.id
_entity.type
_entity.pdbx_description
1 polymer ?
#
loop_
_entity_poly.entity_id
_entity_poly.type
_entity_poly.pdbx_seq_one_letter_code
_entity_poly.pdbx_strand_id
1 'polypeptide(L)'
;MNHRGRLPRARTIALIAWVALLGFFFANVEIQIDGRADWTPNLPTWRIEHPWLLDIFWGGRPMTGYHAWVFPFVALFFHLPMIFFGRWSWRIEARAVACIMTFWLIEDFLWFVLNPAFGIARFDAAHVPWHKHWIAFAPTDYWTMSALACVLFLWSGRYVDGYRGLTRA
;
A
#
# COMPACT_ATOMS: atom_id res chain seq x y z
N MET A 1 -32.97 -1.05 -21.92
CA MET A 1 -31.89 -0.12 -21.51
C MET A 1 -30.69 -0.93 -21.02
N ASN A 2 -29.56 -0.83 -21.72
CA ASN A 2 -28.34 -1.59 -21.46
C ASN A 2 -27.56 -0.99 -20.27
N HIS A 3 -27.55 -1.66 -19.11
CA HIS A 3 -26.65 -1.33 -17.98
C HIS A 3 -25.28 -2.02 -18.07
N ARG A 4 -24.96 -2.68 -19.18
CA ARG A 4 -23.67 -3.34 -19.41
C ARG A 4 -22.65 -2.31 -19.90
N GLY A 5 -21.88 -1.72 -18.99
CA GLY A 5 -20.68 -0.96 -19.38
C GLY A 5 -20.03 -0.05 -18.33
N ARG A 6 -20.74 0.38 -17.28
CA ARG A 6 -20.21 1.41 -16.35
C ARG A 6 -19.84 0.92 -14.93
N LEU A 7 -20.14 -0.33 -14.59
CA LEU A 7 -20.07 -0.83 -13.21
C LEU A 7 -18.68 -1.31 -12.70
N PRO A 8 -17.67 -1.66 -13.52
CA PRO A 8 -16.34 -2.06 -12.99
C PRO A 8 -15.53 -0.88 -12.45
N ARG A 9 -15.57 0.29 -13.11
CA ARG A 9 -14.71 1.44 -12.79
C ARG A 9 -15.11 2.16 -11.51
N ALA A 10 -16.41 2.38 -11.30
CA ALA A 10 -16.90 3.07 -10.10
C ALA A 10 -16.56 2.29 -8.80
N ARG A 11 -16.65 0.96 -8.83
CA ARG A 11 -16.26 0.10 -7.70
C ARG A 11 -14.78 0.15 -7.42
N THR A 12 -13.93 0.13 -8.47
CA THR A 12 -12.49 0.27 -8.31
C THR A 12 -12.12 1.65 -7.76
N ILE A 13 -12.75 2.73 -8.24
CA ILE A 13 -12.52 4.08 -7.71
C ILE A 13 -12.95 4.15 -6.24
N ALA A 14 -14.13 3.64 -5.90
CA ALA A 14 -14.59 3.60 -4.50
C ALA A 14 -13.64 2.78 -3.61
N LEU A 15 -13.11 1.66 -4.11
CA LEU A 15 -12.11 0.87 -3.41
C LEU A 15 -10.81 1.65 -3.20
N ILE A 16 -10.29 2.32 -4.22
CA ILE A 16 -9.08 3.14 -4.11
C ILE A 16 -9.30 4.29 -3.11
N ALA A 17 -10.45 4.96 -3.16
CA ALA A 17 -10.81 6.00 -2.19
C ALA A 17 -10.91 5.45 -0.77
N TRP A 18 -11.44 4.24 -0.60
CA TRP A 18 -11.48 3.56 0.70
C TRP A 18 -10.08 3.21 1.21
N VAL A 19 -9.21 2.69 0.34
CA VAL A 19 -7.80 2.43 0.66
C VAL A 19 -7.07 3.72 1.03
N ALA A 20 -7.33 4.81 0.32
CA ALA A 20 -6.77 6.13 0.62
C ALA A 20 -7.21 6.64 2.00
N LEU A 21 -8.49 6.41 2.36
CA LEU A 21 -9.00 6.75 3.69
C LEU A 21 -8.29 5.94 4.77
N LEU A 22 -8.10 4.63 4.57
CA LEU A 22 -7.34 3.78 5.49
C LEU A 22 -5.90 4.29 5.65
N GLY A 23 -5.22 4.60 4.54
CA GLY A 23 -3.87 5.15 4.56
C GLY A 23 -3.80 6.50 5.28
N PHE A 24 -4.79 7.38 5.08
CA PHE A 24 -4.88 8.65 5.80
C PHE A 24 -4.97 8.47 7.33
N PHE A 25 -5.84 7.56 7.80
CA PHE A 25 -5.95 7.30 9.23
C PHE A 25 -4.68 6.68 9.79
N PHE A 26 -4.07 5.75 9.06
CA PHE A 26 -2.85 5.10 9.50
C PHE A 26 -1.66 6.05 9.54
N ALA A 27 -1.49 6.93 8.54
CA ALA A 27 -0.48 7.98 8.54
C ALA A 27 -0.62 8.90 9.77
N ASN A 28 -1.86 9.27 10.14
CA ASN A 28 -2.08 10.01 11.38
C ASN A 28 -1.75 9.20 12.64
N VAL A 29 -1.95 7.87 12.64
CA VAL A 29 -1.50 7.06 13.78
C VAL A 29 0.03 7.09 13.87
N GLU A 30 0.73 6.90 12.75
CA GLU A 30 2.20 6.91 12.72
C GLU A 30 2.80 8.29 13.05
N ILE A 31 2.25 9.39 12.55
CA ILE A 31 2.71 10.75 12.90
C ILE A 31 2.66 10.98 14.42
N GLN A 32 1.63 10.46 15.08
CA GLN A 32 1.42 10.65 16.52
C GLN A 32 2.38 9.77 17.34
N ILE A 33 2.81 8.65 16.75
CA ILE A 33 3.75 7.70 17.36
C ILE A 33 5.19 8.16 17.17
N ASP A 34 5.57 8.56 15.96
CA ASP A 34 6.95 8.83 15.57
C ASP A 34 7.34 10.32 15.67
N GLY A 35 6.35 11.21 15.54
CA GLY A 35 6.59 12.66 15.53
C GLY A 35 7.54 13.05 14.41
N ARG A 36 8.70 13.62 14.76
CA ARG A 36 9.73 14.03 13.77
C ARG A 36 10.70 12.91 13.39
N ALA A 37 10.69 11.81 14.13
CA ALA A 37 11.67 10.76 13.99
C ALA A 37 11.24 9.85 12.83
N ASP A 38 12.20 9.36 12.06
CA ASP A 38 11.96 8.50 10.91
C ASP A 38 12.14 7.03 11.29
N TRP A 39 11.25 6.17 10.82
CA TRP A 39 11.40 4.72 10.94
C TRP A 39 11.37 4.21 12.40
N THR A 40 10.53 4.79 13.26
CA THR A 40 10.28 4.32 14.64
C THR A 40 11.51 4.19 15.58
N PRO A 41 12.47 5.13 15.60
CA PRO A 41 13.71 4.99 16.35
C PRO A 41 13.50 5.22 17.86
N ASN A 42 12.35 5.79 18.24
CA ASN A 42 11.97 6.05 19.64
C ASN A 42 11.01 5.00 20.20
N LEU A 43 10.47 4.10 19.37
CA LEU A 43 9.57 3.06 19.86
C LEU A 43 10.33 2.01 20.69
N PRO A 44 9.75 1.53 21.81
CA PRO A 44 10.35 0.50 22.65
C PRO A 44 10.17 -0.88 22.00
N THR A 45 10.83 -1.11 20.87
CA THR A 45 10.73 -2.34 20.08
C THR A 45 12.11 -2.89 19.74
N TRP A 46 12.19 -4.21 19.52
CA TRP A 46 13.43 -4.85 19.10
C TRP A 46 13.80 -4.43 17.66
N ARG A 47 15.09 -4.51 17.31
CA ARG A 47 15.61 -4.13 16.00
C ARG A 47 16.61 -5.14 15.46
N ILE A 48 16.57 -5.35 14.16
CA ILE A 48 17.52 -6.16 13.40
C ILE A 48 18.13 -5.24 12.34
N GLU A 49 19.40 -4.87 12.52
CA GLU A 49 20.07 -3.81 11.75
C GLU A 49 20.87 -4.33 10.54
N HIS A 50 21.25 -5.61 10.51
CA HIS A 50 22.22 -6.13 9.51
C HIS A 50 21.99 -7.55 8.91
N PRO A 51 20.84 -7.86 8.30
CA PRO A 51 20.72 -8.93 7.31
C PRO A 51 20.79 -8.34 5.89
N TRP A 52 21.62 -8.91 5.01
CA TRP A 52 21.67 -8.55 3.58
C TRP A 52 20.30 -8.62 2.87
N LEU A 53 19.38 -9.42 3.40
CA LEU A 53 18.00 -9.48 2.93
C LEU A 53 17.23 -8.15 3.13
N LEU A 54 17.57 -7.35 4.14
CA LEU A 54 16.93 -6.05 4.35
C LEU A 54 17.37 -5.01 3.32
N ASP A 55 18.56 -5.15 2.74
CA ASP A 55 18.97 -4.30 1.61
C ASP A 55 18.07 -4.52 0.39
N ILE A 56 17.56 -5.75 0.21
CA ILE A 56 16.71 -6.14 -0.92
C ILE A 56 15.24 -5.78 -0.65
N PHE A 57 14.70 -6.17 0.50
CA PHE A 57 13.26 -6.07 0.78
C PHE A 57 12.86 -4.78 1.52
N TRP A 58 13.81 -4.09 2.16
CA TRP A 58 13.56 -2.97 3.09
C TRP A 58 14.36 -1.71 2.77
N GLY A 59 14.98 -1.64 1.59
CA GLY A 59 15.81 -0.49 1.17
C GLY A 59 17.06 -0.27 2.03
N GLY A 60 17.43 -1.28 2.82
CA GLY A 60 18.52 -1.22 3.81
C GLY A 60 18.12 -0.59 5.14
N ARG A 61 16.81 -0.42 5.42
CA ARG A 61 16.34 0.05 6.73
C ARG A 61 16.23 -1.11 7.73
N PRO A 62 16.51 -0.88 9.03
CA PRO A 62 16.41 -1.92 10.05
C PRO A 62 15.00 -2.51 10.14
N MET A 63 14.88 -3.82 10.31
CA MET A 63 13.60 -4.41 10.65
C MET A 63 13.33 -4.16 12.13
N THR A 64 12.32 -3.35 12.46
CA THR A 64 11.89 -3.13 13.84
C THR A 64 10.70 -4.03 14.17
N GLY A 65 10.49 -4.35 15.45
CA GLY A 65 9.35 -5.16 15.84
C GLY A 65 8.01 -4.49 15.50
N TYR A 66 7.94 -3.16 15.47
CA TYR A 66 6.79 -2.43 14.94
C TYR A 66 6.48 -2.87 13.50
N HIS A 67 7.46 -2.74 12.60
CA HIS A 67 7.33 -3.12 11.20
C HIS A 67 6.99 -4.61 11.02
N ALA A 68 7.64 -5.49 11.79
CA ALA A 68 7.43 -6.92 11.73
C ALA A 68 5.99 -7.34 12.05
N TRP A 69 5.27 -6.57 12.85
CA TRP A 69 3.87 -6.83 13.17
C TRP A 69 2.89 -6.05 12.29
N VAL A 70 3.23 -4.81 11.94
CA VAL A 70 2.30 -3.94 11.22
C VAL A 70 2.16 -4.32 9.75
N PHE A 71 3.23 -4.76 9.09
CA PHE A 71 3.17 -5.20 7.70
C PHE A 71 2.28 -6.45 7.53
N PRO A 72 2.47 -7.55 8.29
CA PRO A 72 1.54 -8.68 8.24
C PRO A 72 0.12 -8.30 8.69
N PHE A 73 -0.05 -7.42 9.68
CA PHE A 73 -1.36 -6.98 10.12
C PHE A 73 -2.16 -6.33 8.97
N VAL A 74 -1.55 -5.37 8.26
CA VAL A 74 -2.17 -4.73 7.09
C VAL A 74 -2.43 -5.74 5.98
N ALA A 75 -1.48 -6.66 5.73
CA ALA A 75 -1.69 -7.73 4.76
C ALA A 75 -2.91 -8.59 5.12
N LEU A 76 -3.00 -9.06 6.37
CA LEU A 76 -4.14 -9.85 6.86
C LEU A 76 -5.47 -9.09 6.72
N PHE A 77 -5.47 -7.78 7.01
CA PHE A 77 -6.66 -6.94 6.86
C PHE A 77 -7.18 -6.91 5.41
N PHE A 78 -6.29 -6.76 4.43
CA PHE A 78 -6.68 -6.79 3.02
C PHE A 78 -7.06 -8.19 2.51
N HIS A 79 -6.63 -9.25 3.18
CA HIS A 79 -7.01 -10.63 2.88
C HIS A 79 -8.27 -11.11 3.62
N LEU A 80 -8.73 -10.38 4.65
CA LEU A 80 -9.91 -10.73 5.43
C LEU A 80 -11.16 -11.04 4.56
N PRO A 81 -11.51 -10.26 3.51
CA PRO A 81 -12.65 -10.60 2.67
C PRO A 81 -12.51 -11.96 1.97
N MET A 82 -11.30 -12.38 1.60
CA MET A 82 -11.07 -13.66 0.94
C MET A 82 -11.40 -14.82 1.87
N ILE A 83 -10.97 -14.70 3.13
CA ILE A 83 -11.23 -15.68 4.19
C ILE A 83 -12.72 -15.66 4.55
N PHE A 84 -13.30 -14.48 4.77
CA PHE A 84 -14.69 -14.32 5.15
C PHE A 84 -15.66 -14.89 4.10
N PHE A 85 -15.40 -14.65 2.81
CA PHE A 85 -16.24 -15.18 1.73
C PHE A 85 -15.80 -16.56 1.22
N GLY A 86 -14.72 -17.15 1.76
CA GLY A 86 -14.17 -18.43 1.29
C GLY A 86 -13.82 -18.43 -0.20
N ARG A 87 -13.35 -17.29 -0.73
CA ARG A 87 -13.09 -17.10 -2.17
C ARG A 87 -11.68 -16.59 -2.40
N TRP A 88 -10.93 -17.36 -3.17
CA TRP A 88 -9.59 -17.00 -3.61
C TRP A 88 -9.43 -17.22 -5.11
N SER A 89 -8.70 -16.32 -5.76
CA SER A 89 -8.20 -16.49 -7.12
C SER A 89 -7.04 -15.53 -7.32
N TRP A 90 -6.17 -15.79 -8.29
CA TRP A 90 -5.07 -14.89 -8.61
C TRP A 90 -5.51 -13.45 -8.94
N ARG A 91 -6.74 -13.24 -9.44
CA ARG A 91 -7.28 -11.89 -9.65
C ARG A 91 -7.69 -11.19 -8.35
N ILE A 92 -8.21 -11.94 -7.39
CA ILE A 92 -8.56 -11.41 -6.06
C ILE A 92 -7.26 -11.09 -5.31
N GLU A 93 -6.28 -11.99 -5.37
CA GLU A 93 -4.93 -11.80 -4.83
C GLU A 93 -4.27 -10.54 -5.40
N ALA A 94 -4.23 -10.39 -6.73
CA ALA A 94 -3.69 -9.19 -7.38
C ALA A 94 -4.39 -7.91 -6.94
N ARG A 95 -5.70 -7.95 -6.71
CA ARG A 95 -6.43 -6.78 -6.21
C ARG A 95 -6.04 -6.45 -4.78
N ALA A 96 -5.89 -7.44 -3.90
CA ALA A 96 -5.44 -7.22 -2.54
C ALA A 96 -4.01 -6.68 -2.49
N VAL A 97 -3.09 -7.26 -3.27
CA VAL A 97 -1.72 -6.74 -3.40
C VAL A 97 -1.72 -5.32 -3.93
N ALA A 98 -2.52 -5.00 -4.97
CA ALA A 98 -2.66 -3.62 -5.46
C ALA A 98 -3.18 -2.66 -4.38
N CYS A 99 -4.15 -3.08 -3.57
CA CYS A 99 -4.63 -2.31 -2.42
C CYS A 99 -3.55 -2.10 -1.36
N ILE A 100 -2.77 -3.13 -1.01
CA ILE A 100 -1.66 -3.05 -0.05
C ILE A 100 -0.60 -2.06 -0.55
N MET A 101 -0.21 -2.16 -1.82
CA MET A 101 0.76 -1.22 -2.41
C MET A 101 0.25 0.22 -2.41
N THR A 102 -1.03 0.40 -2.77
CA THR A 102 -1.68 1.72 -2.76
C THR A 102 -1.81 2.27 -1.35
N PHE A 103 -2.11 1.42 -0.37
CA PHE A 103 -2.18 1.78 1.04
C PHE A 103 -0.84 2.35 1.49
N TRP A 104 0.26 1.59 1.37
CA TRP A 104 1.58 2.02 1.83
C TRP A 104 2.10 3.25 1.08
N LEU A 105 1.79 3.39 -0.22
CA LEU A 105 2.19 4.57 -0.98
C LEU A 105 1.44 5.83 -0.52
N ILE A 106 0.13 5.74 -0.30
CA ILE A 106 -0.67 6.87 0.16
C ILE A 106 -0.32 7.21 1.60
N GLU A 107 -0.18 6.20 2.44
CA GLU A 107 0.18 6.32 3.84
C GLU A 107 1.52 7.04 4.00
N ASP A 108 2.61 6.53 3.39
CA ASP A 108 3.94 7.14 3.46
C ASP A 108 3.93 8.58 2.92
N PHE A 109 3.25 8.83 1.79
CA PHE A 109 3.12 10.19 1.26
C PHE A 109 2.38 11.13 2.22
N LEU A 110 1.26 10.68 2.78
CA LEU A 110 0.48 11.47 3.73
C LEU A 110 1.21 11.65 5.05
N TRP A 111 2.03 10.69 5.47
CA TRP A 111 2.92 10.83 6.61
C TRP A 111 3.79 12.06 6.42
N PHE A 112 4.51 12.19 5.30
CA PHE A 112 5.34 13.36 5.03
C PHE A 112 4.54 14.66 4.91
N VAL A 113 3.45 14.63 4.15
CA VAL A 113 2.67 15.82 3.82
C VAL A 113 1.96 16.39 5.04
N LEU A 114 1.45 15.53 5.92
CA LEU A 114 0.69 15.94 7.10
C LEU A 114 1.57 16.12 8.34
N ASN A 115 2.76 15.52 8.39
CA ASN A 115 3.66 15.66 9.52
C ASN A 115 4.20 17.10 9.62
N PRO A 116 3.94 17.83 10.72
CA PRO A 116 4.41 19.22 10.88
C PRO A 116 5.93 19.39 10.84
N ALA A 117 6.71 18.32 11.05
CA ALA A 117 8.17 18.36 10.94
C ALA A 117 8.67 18.44 9.49
N PHE A 118 7.87 17.95 8.54
CA PHE A 118 8.18 17.87 7.11
C PHE A 118 7.25 18.80 6.32
N GLY A 119 6.02 18.35 6.07
CA GLY A 119 5.08 19.01 5.17
C GLY A 119 5.50 18.92 3.71
N ILE A 120 4.62 19.37 2.82
CA ILE A 120 4.85 19.36 1.35
C ILE A 120 6.16 20.06 0.97
N ALA A 121 6.50 21.14 1.66
CA ALA A 121 7.69 21.95 1.36
C ALA A 121 9.03 21.24 1.64
N ARG A 122 9.01 20.11 2.37
CA ARG A 122 10.19 19.31 2.71
C ARG A 122 10.07 17.88 2.21
N PHE A 123 9.16 17.61 1.28
CA PHE A 123 9.08 16.32 0.59
C PHE A 123 10.05 16.33 -0.61
N ASP A 124 11.33 16.24 -0.31
CA ASP A 124 12.41 16.23 -1.29
C ASP A 124 13.61 15.39 -0.80
N ALA A 125 14.53 15.11 -1.71
CA ALA A 125 15.70 14.27 -1.44
C ALA A 125 16.64 14.83 -0.36
N ALA A 126 16.67 16.15 -0.12
CA ALA A 126 17.54 16.76 0.87
C ALA A 126 16.98 16.60 2.29
N HIS A 127 15.66 16.62 2.45
CA HIS A 127 14.99 16.50 3.74
C HIS A 127 14.54 15.06 4.06
N VAL A 128 14.47 14.19 3.07
CA VAL A 128 14.05 12.78 3.21
C VAL A 128 15.16 11.85 2.70
N PRO A 129 16.33 11.83 3.37
CA PRO A 129 17.55 11.18 2.87
C PRO A 129 17.46 9.64 2.84
N TRP A 130 16.51 9.02 3.54
CA TRP A 130 16.34 7.57 3.56
C TRP A 130 15.70 7.02 2.28
N HIS A 131 15.08 7.86 1.44
CA HIS A 131 14.81 7.51 0.05
C HIS A 131 16.04 7.84 -0.79
N LYS A 132 16.85 6.82 -1.09
CA LYS A 132 18.16 6.99 -1.75
C LYS A 132 18.06 7.51 -3.19
N HIS A 133 16.99 7.17 -3.89
CA HIS A 133 16.81 7.49 -5.30
C HIS A 133 15.49 8.22 -5.52
N TRP A 134 15.57 9.33 -6.26
CA TRP A 134 14.44 10.19 -6.59
C TRP A 134 14.34 10.35 -8.10
N ILE A 135 13.11 10.37 -8.60
CA ILE A 135 12.81 10.68 -9.99
C ILE A 135 11.76 11.79 -9.97
N ALA A 136 12.07 12.91 -10.63
CA ALA A 136 11.25 14.12 -10.57
C ALA A 136 10.98 14.57 -9.12
N PHE A 137 9.72 14.52 -8.67
CA PHE A 137 9.27 15.06 -7.38
C PHE A 137 9.00 13.99 -6.31
N ALA A 138 9.31 12.71 -6.57
CA ALA A 138 9.03 11.63 -5.64
C ALA A 138 10.13 10.56 -5.66
N PRO A 139 10.26 9.74 -4.60
CA PRO A 139 11.16 8.59 -4.57
C PRO A 139 10.92 7.62 -5.74
N THR A 140 11.97 6.98 -6.25
CA THR A 140 11.86 5.98 -7.31
C THR A 140 10.87 4.86 -6.96
N ASP A 141 10.83 4.45 -5.69
CA ASP A 141 9.94 3.40 -5.19
C ASP A 141 8.46 3.77 -5.35
N TYR A 142 8.11 5.06 -5.26
CA TYR A 142 6.73 5.52 -5.48
C TYR A 142 6.30 5.27 -6.92
N TRP A 143 7.19 5.55 -7.88
CA TRP A 143 6.91 5.35 -9.29
C TRP A 143 6.77 3.86 -9.64
N THR A 144 7.69 3.02 -9.16
CA THR A 144 7.67 1.58 -9.42
C THR A 144 6.46 0.93 -8.76
N MET A 145 6.15 1.27 -7.51
CA MET A 145 4.97 0.76 -6.80
C MET A 145 3.67 1.22 -7.43
N SER A 146 3.56 2.50 -7.84
CA SER A 146 2.39 3.02 -8.55
C SER A 146 2.16 2.28 -9.87
N ALA A 147 3.22 2.13 -10.68
CA ALA A 147 3.13 1.43 -11.96
C ALA A 147 2.67 -0.03 -11.79
N LEU A 148 3.26 -0.75 -10.83
CA LEU A 148 2.89 -2.13 -10.56
C LEU A 148 1.46 -2.24 -9.99
N ALA A 149 1.05 -1.36 -9.08
CA ALA A 149 -0.32 -1.31 -8.56
C ALA A 149 -1.34 -1.05 -9.68
N CYS A 150 -1.05 -0.13 -10.61
CA CYS A 150 -1.88 0.10 -11.78
C CYS A 150 -2.02 -1.16 -12.64
N VAL A 151 -0.92 -1.85 -12.93
CA VAL A 151 -0.94 -3.11 -13.70
C VAL A 151 -1.80 -4.17 -13.01
N LEU A 152 -1.64 -4.34 -11.69
CA LEU A 152 -2.40 -5.31 -10.90
C LEU A 152 -3.90 -4.97 -10.84
N PHE A 153 -4.26 -3.69 -10.65
CA PHE A 153 -5.67 -3.26 -10.72
C PHE A 153 -6.28 -3.54 -12.09
N LEU A 154 -5.56 -3.19 -13.17
CA LEU A 154 -6.00 -3.43 -14.54
C LEU A 154 -6.16 -4.92 -14.83
N TRP A 155 -5.22 -5.76 -14.37
CA TRP A 155 -5.28 -7.21 -14.54
C TRP A 155 -6.44 -7.83 -13.74
N SER A 156 -6.62 -7.43 -12.47
CA SER A 156 -7.70 -7.91 -11.61
C SER A 156 -9.10 -7.56 -12.15
N GLY A 157 -9.21 -6.45 -12.89
CA GLY A 157 -10.46 -5.93 -13.45
C GLY A 157 -10.92 -6.63 -14.73
N ARG A 158 -10.06 -7.43 -15.39
CA ARG A 158 -10.44 -8.17 -16.60
C ARG A 158 -11.39 -9.31 -16.23
N TYR A 159 -12.63 -9.23 -16.71
CA TYR A 159 -13.63 -10.29 -16.61
C TYR A 159 -13.08 -11.60 -17.18
N VAL A 160 -13.29 -12.73 -16.49
CA VAL A 160 -13.23 -14.05 -17.11
C VAL A 160 -14.66 -14.39 -17.51
N ASP A 161 -14.90 -14.49 -18.81
CA ASP A 161 -16.06 -15.22 -19.31
C ASP A 161 -15.85 -16.72 -18.99
N GLY A 162 -16.22 -17.13 -17.77
CA GLY A 162 -16.05 -18.51 -17.30
C GLY A 162 -17.31 -19.15 -16.70
N TYR A 163 -18.37 -18.38 -16.46
CA TYR A 163 -19.63 -18.88 -15.89
C TYR A 163 -20.83 -18.52 -16.77
N ARG A 164 -20.88 -19.10 -17.98
CA ARG A 164 -22.09 -19.16 -18.82
C ARG A 164 -22.56 -20.59 -19.09
N GLY A 165 -22.17 -21.56 -18.26
CA GLY A 165 -22.36 -22.98 -18.54
C GLY A 165 -23.17 -23.81 -17.54
N LEU A 166 -23.91 -23.24 -16.58
CA LEU A 166 -24.59 -24.06 -15.53
C LEU A 166 -26.00 -23.60 -15.11
N THR A 167 -26.69 -22.80 -15.92
CA THR A 167 -28.12 -22.46 -15.68
C THR A 167 -29.01 -22.70 -16.90
N ARG A 168 -28.74 -23.79 -17.63
CA ARG A 168 -29.69 -24.40 -18.55
C ARG A 168 -29.65 -25.92 -18.37
N ALA A 169 -30.41 -26.40 -17.40
CA ALA A 169 -30.97 -27.74 -17.33
C ALA A 169 -32.30 -27.61 -16.61
#